data_AF-A0A2E7SAH8-F1
#
_entry.id   AF-A0A2E7SAH8-F1
#
_cell.length_a   1.000
_cell.length_b   1.000
_cell.length_c   1.000
_cell.angle_alpha   90.00
_cell.angle_beta   90.00
_cell.angle_gamma   90.00
#
_symmetry.space_group_name_H-M   'P 1'
#
loop_
_entity.id
_entity.type
_entity.pdbx_description
1 polymer ?
#
loop_
_entity_poly.entity_id
_entity_poly.type
_entity_poly.pdbx_seq_one_letter_code
_entity_poly.pdbx_strand_id
1 'polypeptide(L)' 'MDAIGVSHIAICVRDLEKSLAFYRDILGMHVTFDEVQDTTTGGLPYTYKHDRKTRRTVHIR' A
#
# COMPACT_ATOMS: atom_id res chain seq x y z
N MET A 1 3.55 23.91 -15.50
CA MET A 1 3.02 23.77 -14.13
C MET A 1 3.94 22.78 -13.47
N ASP A 2 4.71 23.26 -12.50
CA ASP A 2 5.84 22.49 -11.98
C ASP A 2 5.39 21.59 -10.82
N ALA A 3 6.05 20.45 -10.65
CA ALA A 3 5.79 19.57 -9.52
C ALA A 3 6.27 20.25 -8.23
N ILE A 4 5.40 20.33 -7.22
CA ILE A 4 5.69 20.97 -5.93
C ILE A 4 6.23 19.98 -4.87
N GLY A 5 6.22 18.68 -5.15
CA GLY A 5 6.71 17.64 -4.24
C GLY A 5 6.08 16.27 -4.46
N VAL A 6 6.38 15.35 -3.54
CA VAL A 6 5.83 13.98 -3.50
C VAL A 6 4.57 13.98 -2.63
N SER A 7 3.46 13.47 -3.16
CA SER A 7 2.19 13.38 -2.41
C SER A 7 2.10 12.12 -1.54
N HIS A 8 2.54 10.99 -2.07
CA HIS A 8 2.57 9.70 -1.37
C HIS A 8 3.51 8.73 -2.08
N ILE A 9 3.89 7.67 -1.38
CA ILE A 9 4.67 6.56 -1.91
C ILE A 9 3.90 5.27 -1.62
N ALA A 10 3.63 4.49 -2.66
CA ALA A 10 3.03 3.17 -2.54
C ALA A 10 4.08 2.09 -2.85
N ILE A 11 4.27 1.14 -1.93
CA ILE A 11 5.23 0.06 -2.09
C ILE A 11 4.57 -1.30 -1.83
N CYS A 12 4.92 -2.29 -2.65
CA CYS A 12 4.53 -3.68 -2.42
C CYS A 12 5.55 -4.36 -1.50
N VAL A 13 5.07 -4.84 -0.35
CA VAL A 13 5.90 -5.56 0.62
C VAL A 13 5.54 -7.04 0.65
N ARG A 14 6.50 -7.87 1.05
CA ARG A 14 6.29 -9.32 1.20
C ARG A 14 5.43 -9.64 2.44
N ASP A 15 5.63 -8.87 3.51
CA ASP A 15 5.02 -9.09 4.82
C ASP A 15 4.54 -7.74 5.36
N LEU A 16 3.22 -7.58 5.44
CA LEU A 16 2.59 -6.33 5.86
C LEU A 16 2.73 -6.11 7.36
N GLU A 17 2.71 -7.18 8.17
CA GLU A 17 2.83 -7.08 9.62
C GLU A 17 4.22 -6.60 10.02
N LYS A 18 5.28 -7.11 9.36
CA LYS A 18 6.63 -6.59 9.58
C LYS A 18 6.77 -5.12 9.21
N SER A 19 6.07 -4.70 8.15
CA SER A 19 6.09 -3.30 7.72
C SER A 19 5.34 -2.42 8.72
N LEU A 20 4.19 -2.87 9.22
CA LEU A 20 3.43 -2.15 10.24
C LEU A 20 4.18 -2.07 11.57
N ALA A 21 4.85 -3.14 11.99
CA ALA A 21 5.73 -3.10 13.16
C ALA A 21 6.78 -1.99 13.06
N PHE A 22 7.31 -1.73 11.86
CA PHE A 22 8.24 -0.63 11.64
C PHE A 22 7.52 0.74 11.57
N TYR A 23 6.62 0.93 10.61
CA TYR A 23 6.05 2.24 10.34
C TYR A 23 5.06 2.71 11.41
N ARG A 24 4.22 1.82 11.92
CA ARG A 24 3.23 2.14 12.95
C ARG A 24 3.86 2.13 14.34
N ASP A 25 4.55 1.05 14.71
CA ASP A 25 4.94 0.84 16.10
C ASP A 25 6.28 1.51 16.46
N ILE A 26 7.24 1.56 15.53
CA ILE A 26 8.55 2.21 15.77
C ILE A 26 8.55 3.67 15.35
N LEU A 27 8.04 3.99 14.15
CA LEU A 27 8.02 5.37 13.64
C LEU A 27 6.79 6.17 14.09
N GLY A 28 5.79 5.53 14.70
CA GLY A 28 4.62 6.20 15.24
C GLY A 28 3.61 6.68 14.20
N MET A 29 3.66 6.18 12.96
CA MET A 29 2.67 6.53 11.94
C MET A 29 1.32 5.91 12.24
N HIS A 30 0.25 6.53 11.74
CA HIS A 30 -1.11 6.10 12.02
C HIS A 30 -1.77 5.45 10.81
N VAL A 31 -2.36 4.27 11.03
CA VAL A 31 -3.19 3.60 10.02
C VAL A 31 -4.44 4.43 9.77
N THR A 32 -4.69 4.76 8.51
CA THR A 32 -5.88 5.51 8.06
C THR A 32 -6.81 4.69 7.18
N PHE A 33 -6.31 3.57 6.67
CA PHE A 33 -7.05 2.65 5.81
C PHE A 33 -6.43 1.27 5.94
N ASP A 34 -7.25 0.22 6.04
CA ASP A 34 -6.80 -1.17 6.08
C ASP A 34 -7.92 -2.07 5.54
N GLU A 35 -7.80 -2.49 4.29
CA GLU A 35 -8.82 -3.33 3.65
C GLU A 35 -8.21 -4.36 2.70
N VAL A 36 -8.97 -5.43 2.47
CA VAL A 36 -8.72 -6.37 1.39
C VAL A 36 -9.39 -5.84 0.12
N GLN A 37 -8.59 -5.56 -0.89
CA GLN A 37 -9.03 -5.02 -2.18
C GLN A 37 -9.02 -6.11 -3.25
N ASP A 38 -10.10 -6.18 -4.03
CA ASP A 38 -10.17 -6.95 -5.27
C ASP A 38 -9.24 -6.32 -6.32
N THR A 39 -8.33 -7.13 -6.86
CA THR A 39 -7.34 -6.69 -7.86
C THR A 39 -7.66 -7.16 -9.28
N THR A 40 -8.82 -7.78 -9.50
CA THR A 40 -9.24 -8.34 -10.80
C THR A 40 -9.89 -7.31 -11.72
N THR A 41 -10.19 -6.11 -11.22
CA THR A 41 -10.90 -5.06 -11.96
C THR A 41 -10.09 -3.76 -12.04
N GLY A 42 -10.43 -2.90 -13.01
CA GLY A 42 -9.77 -1.61 -13.21
C GLY A 42 -8.33 -1.76 -13.71
N GLY A 43 -7.43 -0.90 -13.21
CA GLY A 43 -6.00 -0.90 -13.57
C GLY A 43 -5.12 -1.85 -12.74
N LEU A 44 -5.68 -2.44 -11.67
CA LEU A 44 -4.93 -3.27 -10.72
C LEU A 44 -4.38 -4.59 -11.28
N PRO A 45 -5.06 -5.28 -12.24
CA PRO A 45 -4.51 -6.49 -12.86
C PRO A 45 -3.13 -6.26 -13.49
N TYR A 46 -2.89 -5.06 -14.02
CA TYR A 46 -1.66 -4.71 -14.72
C TYR A 46 -0.53 -4.22 -13.80
N THR A 47 -0.79 -4.11 -12.50
CA THR A 47 0.20 -3.65 -11.51
C THR A 47 1.18 -4.76 -11.10
N TYR A 48 0.78 -6.03 -11.25
CA TYR A 48 1.55 -7.16 -10.77
C TYR A 48 2.10 -7.99 -11.93
N LYS A 49 3.28 -8.58 -11.73
CA LYS A 49 3.86 -9.55 -12.66
C LYS A 49 3.03 -10.84 -12.76
N HIS A 50 2.32 -11.20 -11.70
CA HIS A 50 1.51 -12.41 -11.60
C HIS A 50 0.10 -12.05 -11.14
N ASP A 51 -0.89 -12.76 -11.69
CA ASP A 51 -2.29 -12.55 -11.36
C ASP A 51 -2.53 -12.66 -9.85
N ARG A 52 -3.22 -11.66 -9.33
CA ARG A 52 -3.70 -11.64 -7.95
C ARG A 52 -5.20 -11.42 -7.97
N LYS A 53 -5.91 -12.21 -7.15
CA LYS A 53 -7.34 -12.02 -6.92
C LYS A 53 -7.58 -10.89 -5.92
N THR A 54 -6.77 -10.83 -4.87
CA THR A 54 -6.88 -9.82 -3.83
C THR A 54 -5.50 -9.35 -3.36
N ARG A 55 -5.47 -8.16 -2.75
CA ARG A 55 -4.38 -7.69 -1.88
C ARG A 55 -4.97 -7.14 -0.59
N ARG A 56 -4.23 -7.19 0.51
CA ARG A 56 -4.47 -6.27 1.63
C ARG A 56 -3.69 -5.00 1.37
N THR A 57 -4.33 -3.85 1.52
CA THR A 57 -3.71 -2.54 1.36
C THR A 57 -3.91 -1.72 2.62
N VAL A 58 -2.83 -1.12 3.10
CA VAL A 58 -2.82 -0.29 4.30
C VAL A 58 -2.23 1.06 3.98
N HIS A 59 -2.93 2.12 4.35
CA HIS A 59 -2.42 3.48 4.26
C HIS A 59 -2.05 3.97 5.66
N ILE A 60 -0.92 4.66 5.73
CA ILE A 60 -0.36 5.23 6.95
C ILE A 60 0.04 6.68 6.69
N ARG A 61 -0.01 7.52 7.74
CA ARG A 61 0.43 8.92 7.70
C ARG A 61 1.08 9.35 9.01
#